data_AF-A0A9J7ABC4-F1
#
_entry.id   AF-A0A9J7ABC4-F1
#
_cell.length_a   1.000
_cell.length_b   1.000
_cell.length_c   1.000
_cell.angle_alpha   90.00
_cell.angle_beta   90.00
_cell.angle_gamma   90.00
#
_symmetry.space_group_name_H-M   'P 1'
#
loop_
_entity.id
_entity.type
_entity.pdbx_description
1 polymer ?
#
loop_
_entity_poly.entity_id
_entity_poly.type
_entity_poly.pdbx_seq_one_letter_code
_entity_poly.pdbx_strand_id
1 'polypeptide(L)'
;MMELFHKLAGTRSNIAPDGCPLCGQKNQCSMTLPGYQNPKDCWCMNLDERIPEELLEQVPERYRGKNCICQACLQRYWSDETP
;
A
#
# COMPACT_ATOMS: atom_id res chain seq x y z
N MET A 1 8.36 5.34 29.28
CA MET A 1 8.30 6.21 28.09
C MET A 1 9.41 5.71 27.15
N MET A 2 9.24 4.61 26.41
CA MET A 2 9.07 4.64 24.95
C MET A 2 8.77 3.25 24.33
N GLU A 3 8.39 2.23 25.11
CA GLU A 3 8.26 0.86 24.56
C GLU A 3 6.83 0.35 24.33
N LEU A 4 5.79 1.13 24.69
CA LEU A 4 4.40 0.65 24.58
C LEU A 4 3.68 1.08 23.29
N PHE A 5 4.20 2.08 22.56
CA PHE A 5 3.53 2.60 21.35
C PHE A 5 3.86 1.84 20.06
N HIS A 6 4.94 1.05 20.03
CA HIS A 6 5.34 0.30 18.83
C HIS A 6 4.60 -1.03 18.64
N LYS A 7 3.90 -1.56 19.67
CA LYS A 7 3.18 -2.85 19.58
C LYS A 7 1.68 -2.73 19.28
N LEU A 8 1.13 -1.53 19.11
CA LEU A 8 -0.32 -1.34 18.89
C LEU A 8 -0.71 -1.00 17.44
N ALA A 9 0.24 -0.83 16.52
CA ALA A 9 -0.06 -0.55 15.11
C ALA A 9 -0.53 -1.79 14.30
N GLY A 10 -0.40 -2.99 14.88
CA GLY A 10 -0.48 -4.24 14.10
C GLY A 10 -1.79 -5.03 14.18
N THR A 11 -2.78 -4.65 14.98
CA THR A 11 -4.03 -5.43 15.05
C THR A 11 -5.27 -4.55 15.16
N ARG A 12 -6.24 -4.81 14.26
CA ARG A 12 -7.65 -4.34 14.23
C ARG A 12 -7.92 -3.02 13.50
N SER A 13 -7.99 -3.11 12.17
CA SER A 13 -9.04 -2.44 11.40
C SER A 13 -9.24 -3.21 10.10
N ASN A 14 -10.49 -3.43 9.70
CA ASN A 14 -10.80 -3.78 8.32
C ASN A 14 -10.46 -2.54 7.48
N ILE A 15 -9.45 -2.66 6.61
CA ILE A 15 -9.08 -1.58 5.70
C ILE A 15 -10.08 -1.59 4.54
N ALA A 16 -10.55 -0.40 4.15
CA ALA A 16 -11.47 -0.25 3.02
C ALA A 16 -10.80 -0.75 1.72
N PRO A 17 -11.56 -1.13 0.68
CA PRO A 17 -10.98 -1.55 -0.60
C PRO A 17 -10.01 -0.52 -1.20
N ASP A 18 -10.29 0.77 -0.99
CA ASP A 18 -9.46 1.89 -1.44
C ASP A 18 -8.39 2.31 -0.42
N GLY A 19 -8.15 1.50 0.61
CA GLY A 19 -7.12 1.73 1.62
C GLY A 19 -5.84 0.94 1.35
N CYS A 20 -4.70 1.57 1.64
CA CYS A 20 -3.36 0.99 1.59
C CYS A 20 -3.17 0.07 2.80
N PRO A 21 -2.77 -1.20 2.59
CA PRO A 21 -2.63 -2.16 3.68
C PRO A 21 -1.40 -1.92 4.57
N LEU A 22 -0.46 -1.07 4.14
CA LEU A 22 0.76 -0.74 4.89
C LEU A 22 0.58 0.44 5.85
N CYS A 23 -0.19 1.46 5.45
CA CYS A 23 -0.32 2.72 6.20
C CYS A 23 -1.77 3.15 6.50
N GLY A 24 -2.77 2.45 5.95
CA GLY A 24 -4.19 2.76 6.12
C GLY A 24 -4.73 3.96 5.34
N GLN A 25 -3.87 4.76 4.71
CA GLN A 25 -4.27 5.89 3.85
C GLN A 25 -4.86 5.42 2.52
N LYS A 26 -5.48 6.31 1.73
CA LYS A 26 -6.04 5.96 0.41
C LYS A 26 -4.95 5.41 -0.53
N ASN A 27 -5.24 4.29 -1.20
CA ASN A 27 -4.34 3.66 -2.17
C ASN A 27 -4.43 4.26 -3.59
N GLN A 28 -5.51 5.01 -3.87
CA GLN A 28 -5.79 5.63 -5.17
C GLN A 28 -5.79 4.61 -6.33
N CYS A 29 -6.22 3.38 -6.05
CA CYS A 29 -6.44 2.38 -7.08
C CYS A 29 -7.69 2.74 -7.90
N SER A 30 -7.54 2.97 -9.20
CA SER A 30 -8.66 3.31 -10.10
C SER A 30 -9.75 2.25 -10.07
N MET A 31 -9.38 0.97 -9.95
CA MET A 31 -10.34 -0.15 -9.85
C MET A 31 -11.24 -0.10 -8.61
N THR A 32 -10.90 0.70 -7.61
CA THR A 32 -11.69 0.88 -6.38
C THR A 32 -12.58 2.13 -6.42
N LEU A 33 -12.38 3.01 -7.42
CA LEU A 33 -13.15 4.23 -7.60
C LEU A 33 -14.38 3.98 -8.48
N PRO A 34 -15.56 4.52 -8.12
CA PRO A 34 -16.75 4.41 -8.96
C PRO A 34 -16.51 4.99 -10.36
N GLY A 35 -16.89 4.24 -11.40
CA GLY A 35 -16.78 4.67 -12.80
C GLY A 35 -15.42 4.45 -13.45
N TYR A 36 -14.39 4.07 -12.68
CA TYR A 36 -13.09 3.71 -13.20
C TYR A 36 -12.97 2.19 -13.36
N GLN A 37 -12.77 1.74 -14.60
CA GLN A 37 -12.69 0.31 -14.94
C GLN A 37 -11.40 -0.05 -15.67
N ASN A 38 -10.56 0.93 -15.98
CA ASN A 38 -9.32 0.70 -16.71
C ASN A 38 -8.13 0.72 -15.75
N PRO A 39 -7.46 -0.44 -15.54
CA PRO A 39 -6.26 -0.51 -14.72
C PRO A 39 -5.16 0.46 -15.19
N LYS A 40 -5.07 0.76 -16.50
CA LYS A 40 -4.04 1.66 -17.05
C LYS A 40 -4.10 3.08 -16.47
N ASP A 41 -5.24 3.49 -15.92
CA ASP A 41 -5.42 4.80 -15.32
C ASP A 41 -4.91 4.85 -13.86
N CYS A 42 -4.56 3.71 -13.26
CA CYS A 42 -3.90 3.68 -11.95
C CYS A 42 -2.50 4.29 -12.03
N TRP A 43 -2.12 5.07 -11.01
CA TRP A 43 -0.75 5.57 -10.87
C TRP A 43 0.29 4.45 -10.93
N CYS A 44 -0.02 3.26 -10.38
CA CYS A 44 0.92 2.14 -10.33
C CYS A 44 1.21 1.51 -11.71
N MET A 45 0.34 1.72 -12.69
CA MET A 45 0.54 1.23 -14.06
C MET A 45 1.37 2.21 -14.90
N ASN A 46 1.64 3.41 -14.37
CA ASN A 46 2.42 4.47 -15.00
C ASN A 46 3.79 4.66 -14.33
N LEU A 47 4.28 3.66 -13.60
CA LEU A 47 5.62 3.67 -13.03
C LEU A 47 6.65 3.31 -14.10
N ASP A 48 7.77 4.02 -14.11
CA ASP A 48 8.94 3.66 -14.92
C ASP A 48 9.64 2.40 -14.37
N GLU A 49 9.55 2.21 -13.05
CA GLU A 49 10.12 1.07 -12.32
C GLU A 49 9.03 0.14 -11.78
N ARG A 50 9.38 -1.14 -11.59
CA ARG A 50 8.45 -2.09 -10.97
C ARG A 50 8.32 -1.81 -9.48
N ILE A 51 7.14 -2.12 -8.93
CA ILE A 51 6.97 -2.16 -7.47
C ILE A 51 7.89 -3.27 -6.92
N PRO A 52 8.80 -2.96 -5.97
CA PRO A 52 9.69 -3.95 -5.37
C PRO A 52 8.94 -5.10 -4.70
N GLU A 53 9.41 -6.32 -4.86
CA GLU A 53 8.76 -7.51 -4.32
C GLU A 53 8.81 -7.51 -2.78
N GLU A 54 9.92 -7.05 -2.21
CA GLU A 54 10.15 -6.94 -0.77
C GLU A 54 9.16 -5.95 -0.11
N LEU A 55 8.72 -4.91 -0.84
CA LEU A 55 7.66 -4.02 -0.38
C LEU A 55 6.29 -4.71 -0.42
N LEU A 56 6.03 -5.54 -1.43
CA LEU A 56 4.79 -6.32 -1.52
C LEU A 56 4.73 -7.41 -0.45
N GLU A 57 5.86 -7.99 -0.05
CA GLU A 57 5.95 -8.97 1.03
C GLU A 57 5.54 -8.38 2.39
N GLN A 58 5.77 -7.07 2.60
CA GLN A 58 5.31 -6.35 3.80
C GLN A 58 3.78 -6.25 3.89
N VAL A 59 3.05 -6.47 2.80
CA VAL A 59 1.58 -6.46 2.81
C VAL A 59 1.10 -7.66 3.64
N PRO A 60 0.24 -7.45 4.67
CA PRO A 60 -0.32 -8.54 5.45
C PRO A 60 -1.05 -9.55 4.56
N GLU A 61 -0.86 -10.84 4.80
CA GLU A 61 -1.34 -11.94 3.95
C GLU A 61 -2.82 -11.80 3.55
N ARG A 62 -3.68 -11.43 4.51
CA ARG A 62 -5.13 -11.24 4.31
C ARG A 62 -5.49 -10.20 3.24
N TYR A 63 -4.59 -9.25 2.94
CA TYR A 63 -4.77 -8.14 2.00
C TYR A 63 -3.97 -8.29 0.70
N ARG A 64 -3.07 -9.29 0.60
CA ARG A 64 -2.29 -9.55 -0.62
C ARG A 64 -3.23 -9.87 -1.78
N GLY A 65 -3.00 -9.23 -2.92
CA GLY A 65 -3.84 -9.36 -4.11
C GLY A 65 -5.25 -8.79 -3.98
N LYS A 66 -5.60 -8.14 -2.85
CA LYS A 66 -6.94 -7.58 -2.59
C LYS A 66 -6.92 -6.07 -2.43
N ASN A 67 -5.85 -5.52 -1.82
CA ASN A 67 -5.66 -4.10 -1.65
C ASN A 67 -4.34 -3.67 -2.30
N CYS A 68 -4.38 -2.62 -3.10
CA CYS A 68 -3.16 -1.98 -3.60
C CYS A 68 -2.47 -1.20 -2.47
N ILE A 69 -1.14 -1.15 -2.51
CA ILE A 69 -0.36 -0.16 -1.75
C ILE A 69 -0.61 1.26 -2.30
N CYS A 70 -0.18 2.29 -1.58
CA CYS A 70 -0.22 3.67 -2.08
C CYS A 70 1.15 4.15 -2.60
N GLN A 71 1.13 5.17 -3.46
CA GLN A 71 2.34 5.78 -4.03
C GLN A 71 3.28 6.30 -2.94
N ALA A 72 2.76 6.84 -1.84
CA ALA A 72 3.57 7.34 -0.73
C ALA A 72 4.37 6.22 -0.03
N CYS A 73 3.79 5.02 0.13
CA CYS A 73 4.52 3.88 0.67
C CYS A 73 5.63 3.40 -0.28
N LEU A 74 5.38 3.42 -1.59
CA LEU A 74 6.40 3.09 -2.59
C LEU A 74 7.55 4.10 -2.59
N GLN A 75 7.23 5.39 -2.60
CA GLN A 75 8.24 6.46 -2.56
C GLN A 75 9.07 6.42 -1.28
N ARG A 76 8.44 6.14 -0.14
CA ARG A 76 9.15 5.95 1.12
C ARG A 76 10.10 4.75 1.05
N TYR A 77 9.64 3.64 0.50
CA TYR A 77 10.47 2.45 0.32
C TYR A 77 11.71 2.71 -0.55
N TRP A 78 11.59 3.53 -1.62
CA TRP A 78 12.74 3.91 -2.45
C TRP A 78 13.65 4.97 -1.82
N SER A 79 13.13 5.79 -0.92
CA SER A 79 13.89 6.87 -0.26
C SER A 79 14.62 6.39 0.98
N ASP A 80 14.11 5.35 1.63
CA ASP A 80 14.81 4.61 2.66
C ASP A 80 15.88 3.81 1.90
N GLU A 81 17.16 4.23 1.95
CA GLU A 81 18.27 3.58 1.23
C GLU A 81 18.17 2.04 1.34
N THR A 82 17.76 1.38 0.26
CA THR A 82 18.02 -0.04 0.05
C THR A 82 19.53 -0.21 0.02
N PRO A 83 20.14 -1.05 0.88
CA PRO A 83 21.58 -1.33 0.86
C PRO A 83 22.10 -1.76 -0.52
#